data_AF-A0A699RSX7-F1
#
_entry.id   AF-A0A699RSX7-F1
#
_cell.length_a   1.000
_cell.length_b   1.000
_cell.length_c   1.000
_cell.angle_alpha   90.00
_cell.angle_beta   90.00
_cell.angle_gamma   90.00
#
_symmetry.space_group_name_H-M   'P 1'
#
loop_
_entity.id
_entity.type
_entity.pdbx_description
1 polymer ?
#
loop_
_entity_poly.entity_id
_entity_poly.type
_entity_poly.pdbx_seq_one_letter_code
_entity_poly.pdbx_strand_id
1 'polypeptide(L)'
;TRINKVNLKSVEVADLNASLQEKVLVDVVPLVPKLRKNKTAHIDYIKHTLEEAATLRELVESERLLSPLNTSLVYACKYTRRIQELLMILQQTCPRLTNLGTNLVAVTPKN
;
A
#
# COMPACT_ATOMS: atom_id res chain seq x y z
N THR A 1 -37.26 -39.88 23.26
CA THR A 1 -37.87 -39.07 22.17
C THR A 1 -36.79 -38.48 21.29
N ARG A 2 -36.93 -38.55 19.96
CA ARG A 2 -35.91 -38.10 18.97
C ARG A 2 -35.47 -36.64 19.17
N ILE A 3 -36.36 -35.81 19.73
CA ILE A 3 -36.18 -34.39 20.02
C ILE A 3 -35.03 -34.12 21.02
N ASN A 4 -34.96 -34.86 22.14
CA ASN A 4 -33.92 -34.66 23.15
C ASN A 4 -32.51 -34.94 22.61
N LYS A 5 -32.37 -35.89 21.68
CA LYS A 5 -31.10 -36.23 21.02
C LYS A 5 -30.65 -35.16 20.04
N VAL A 6 -31.59 -34.47 19.38
CA VAL A 6 -31.26 -33.35 18.47
C VAL A 6 -30.85 -32.13 19.29
N ASN A 7 -31.54 -31.85 20.40
CA ASN A 7 -31.21 -30.73 21.30
C ASN A 7 -29.83 -30.88 21.95
N LEU A 8 -29.44 -32.09 22.33
CA LEU A 8 -28.11 -32.34 22.88
C LEU A 8 -27.00 -32.08 21.86
N LYS A 9 -27.19 -32.55 20.61
CA LYS A 9 -26.25 -32.30 19.51
C LYS A 9 -26.13 -30.82 19.16
N SER A 10 -27.23 -30.06 19.21
CA SER A 10 -27.16 -28.61 18.95
C SER A 10 -26.36 -27.86 20.03
N VAL A 11 -26.42 -28.33 21.28
CA VAL A 11 -25.63 -27.75 22.38
C VAL A 11 -24.14 -28.05 22.18
N GLU A 12 -23.76 -29.29 21.88
CA GLU A 12 -22.37 -29.67 21.61
C GLU A 12 -21.76 -28.87 20.43
N VAL A 13 -22.54 -28.63 19.37
CA VAL A 13 -22.10 -27.82 18.22
C VAL A 13 -21.91 -26.36 18.59
N ALA A 14 -22.79 -25.80 19.42
CA ALA A 14 -22.66 -24.42 19.90
C ALA A 14 -21.41 -24.24 20.78
N ASP A 15 -21.14 -25.20 21.67
CA ASP A 15 -19.96 -25.19 22.54
C ASP A 15 -18.65 -25.32 21.74
N LEU A 16 -18.62 -26.21 20.74
CA LEU A 16 -17.48 -26.32 19.80
C LEU A 16 -17.26 -25.02 19.03
N ASN A 17 -18.34 -24.38 18.55
CA ASN A 17 -18.24 -23.11 17.85
C ASN A 17 -17.72 -21.99 18.77
N ALA A 18 -18.16 -21.93 20.03
CA ALA A 18 -17.66 -20.96 21.01
C ALA A 18 -16.17 -21.18 21.29
N SER A 19 -15.72 -22.43 21.47
CA SER A 19 -14.30 -22.75 21.67
C SER A 19 -13.44 -22.42 20.45
N LEU A 20 -13.95 -22.64 19.23
CA LEU A 20 -13.27 -22.20 18.01
C LEU A 20 -13.14 -20.68 17.94
N GLN A 21 -14.21 -19.94 18.27
CA GLN A 21 -14.17 -18.48 18.28
C GLN A 21 -13.18 -17.93 19.31
N GLU A 22 -13.10 -18.54 20.49
CA GLU A 22 -12.12 -18.17 21.52
C GLU A 22 -10.68 -18.38 21.03
N LYS A 23 -10.38 -19.54 20.42
CA LYS A 23 -9.07 -19.82 19.84
C LYS A 23 -8.69 -18.81 18.75
N VAL A 24 -9.62 -18.52 17.84
CA VAL A 24 -9.40 -17.51 16.79
C VAL A 24 -9.16 -16.13 17.40
N LEU A 25 -9.88 -15.76 18.46
CA LEU A 25 -9.70 -14.48 19.12
C LEU A 25 -8.32 -14.36 19.78
N VAL A 26 -7.87 -15.41 20.48
CA VAL A 26 -6.55 -15.47 21.12
C VAL A 26 -5.43 -15.31 20.09
N ASP A 27 -5.58 -15.89 18.90
CA ASP A 27 -4.57 -15.79 17.84
C ASP A 27 -4.62 -14.45 17.08
N VAL A 28 -5.82 -13.91 16.84
CA VAL A 28 -6.00 -12.70 16.01
C VAL A 28 -5.74 -11.42 16.79
N VAL A 29 -6.17 -11.32 18.04
CA VAL A 29 -6.06 -10.09 18.85
C VAL A 29 -4.61 -9.58 18.95
N PRO A 30 -3.60 -10.43 19.22
CA PRO A 30 -2.20 -10.01 19.26
C PRO A 30 -1.63 -9.58 17.89
N LEU A 31 -2.24 -10.02 16.78
CA LEU A 31 -1.81 -9.68 15.42
C LEU A 31 -2.29 -8.29 14.99
N VAL A 32 -3.48 -7.87 15.44
CA VAL A 32 -4.06 -6.55 15.11
C VAL A 32 -3.07 -5.38 15.28
N PRO A 33 -2.38 -5.20 16.43
CA PRO A 33 -1.44 -4.10 16.59
C PRO A 33 -0.22 -4.23 15.66
N LYS A 34 0.25 -5.45 15.37
CA LYS A 34 1.37 -5.68 14.43
C LYS A 34 0.98 -5.30 13.01
N LEU A 35 -0.22 -5.69 12.57
CA LEU A 35 -0.77 -5.34 11.26
C LEU A 35 -0.97 -3.83 11.13
N ARG A 36 -1.44 -3.15 12.19
CA ARG A 36 -1.55 -1.69 12.21
C ARG A 36 -0.19 -1.01 12.06
N LYS A 37 0.82 -1.44 12.82
CA LYS A 37 2.19 -0.91 12.73
C LYS A 37 2.80 -1.14 11.34
N ASN A 38 2.67 -2.35 10.81
CA ASN A 38 3.15 -2.68 9.46
C ASN A 38 2.48 -1.80 8.40
N LYS A 39 1.16 -1.62 8.49
CA LYS A 39 0.41 -0.72 7.60
C LYS A 39 0.94 0.71 7.63
N THR A 40 1.21 1.26 8.81
CA THR A 40 1.79 2.60 8.94
C THR A 40 3.18 2.66 8.31
N ALA A 41 4.07 1.70 8.62
CA ALA A 41 5.42 1.65 8.06
C ALA A 41 5.41 1.55 6.52
N HIS A 42 4.48 0.78 5.96
CA HIS A 42 4.33 0.67 4.51
C HIS A 42 3.88 1.99 3.87
N ILE A 43 2.94 2.71 4.51
CA ILE A 43 2.52 4.03 4.04
C ILE A 43 3.70 5.00 4.07
N ASP A 44 4.49 5.02 5.14
CA ASP A 44 5.62 5.94 5.27
C ASP A 44 6.74 5.63 4.26
N TYR A 45 7.00 4.35 3.99
CA TYR A 45 7.91 3.93 2.93
C TYR A 45 7.47 4.42 1.54
N ILE A 46 6.18 4.32 1.23
CA ILE A 46 5.67 4.79 -0.06
C ILE A 46 5.74 6.32 -0.16
N LYS A 47 5.47 7.06 0.93
CA LYS A 47 5.64 8.52 0.96
C LYS A 47 7.07 8.92 0.63
N HIS A 48 8.05 8.28 1.28
CA HIS A 48 9.47 8.53 1.00
C HIS A 48 9.81 8.24 -0.46
N THR A 49 9.33 7.12 -1.00
CA THR A 49 9.55 6.75 -2.40
C THR A 49 8.96 7.78 -3.37
N LEU A 50 7.81 8.37 -3.03
CA LEU A 50 7.19 9.45 -3.82
C LEU A 50 8.04 10.72 -3.82
N GLU A 51 8.60 11.09 -2.67
CA GLU A 51 9.51 12.25 -2.55
C GLU A 51 10.81 12.04 -3.35
N GLU A 52 11.45 10.88 -3.22
CA GLU A 52 12.65 10.53 -3.99
C GLU A 52 12.38 10.52 -5.50
N ALA A 53 11.23 9.98 -5.93
CA ALA A 53 10.83 9.98 -7.33
C ALA A 53 10.62 11.41 -7.88
N ALA A 54 10.13 12.33 -7.05
CA ALA A 54 10.01 13.74 -7.42
C ALA A 54 11.38 14.39 -7.59
N THR A 55 12.30 14.18 -6.64
CA THR A 55 13.69 14.67 -6.75
C THR A 55 14.41 14.11 -7.97
N LEU A 56 14.26 12.80 -8.25
CA LEU A 56 14.84 12.18 -9.44
C LEU A 56 14.26 12.77 -10.74
N ARG A 57 12.96 13.09 -10.77
CA ARG A 57 12.34 13.75 -11.93
C ARG A 57 12.96 15.14 -12.16
N GLU A 58 13.13 15.93 -11.11
CA GLU A 58 13.75 17.27 -11.20
C GLU A 58 15.20 17.19 -11.69
N LEU A 59 15.99 16.24 -11.17
CA LEU A 59 17.38 16.03 -11.59
C LEU A 59 17.47 15.60 -13.06
N VAL A 60 16.61 14.68 -13.49
CA VAL A 60 16.54 14.25 -14.90
C VAL A 60 16.16 15.44 -15.79
N GLU A 61 15.25 16.30 -15.35
CA GLU A 61 14.82 17.47 -16.10
C GLU A 61 15.94 18.52 -16.20
N SER A 62 16.70 18.76 -15.13
CA SER A 62 17.84 19.68 -15.13
C SER A 62 19.02 19.18 -15.97
N GLU A 63 19.38 17.90 -15.84
CA GLU A 63 20.44 17.29 -16.66
C GLU A 63 20.05 17.29 -18.15
N ARG A 64 18.77 17.13 -18.48
CA ARG A 64 18.29 17.21 -19.87
C ARG A 64 18.50 18.59 -20.49
N LEU A 65 18.39 19.64 -19.71
CA LEU A 65 18.66 21.01 -20.16
C LEU A 65 20.16 21.23 -20.41
N LEU A 66 21.02 20.61 -19.59
CA LEU A 66 22.47 20.76 -19.69
C LEU A 66 23.09 19.86 -20.76
N SER A 67 22.60 18.63 -20.91
CA SER A 67 23.14 17.62 -21.81
C SER A 67 22.04 16.82 -22.51
N PRO A 68 21.40 17.40 -23.54
CA PRO A 68 20.22 16.81 -24.19
C PRO A 68 20.46 15.44 -24.87
N LEU A 69 21.71 15.13 -25.22
CA LEU A 69 22.09 13.92 -25.95
C LEU A 69 22.76 12.85 -25.05
N ASN A 70 22.71 13.02 -23.73
CA ASN A 70 23.31 12.08 -22.80
C ASN A 70 22.59 10.71 -22.86
N THR A 71 23.32 9.66 -23.26
CA THR A 71 22.75 8.30 -23.35
C THR A 71 22.36 7.75 -21.97
N SER A 72 23.07 8.13 -20.91
CA SER A 72 22.73 7.77 -19.52
C SER A 72 21.38 8.35 -19.12
N LEU A 73 21.08 9.57 -19.57
CA LEU A 73 19.83 10.26 -19.33
C LEU A 73 18.63 9.54 -19.99
N VAL A 74 18.83 8.91 -21.15
CA VAL A 74 17.78 8.11 -21.81
C VAL A 74 17.34 6.94 -20.93
N TYR A 75 18.28 6.28 -20.26
CA TYR A 75 17.98 5.21 -19.31
C TYR A 75 17.35 5.74 -18.03
N ALA A 76 17.88 6.83 -17.46
CA ALA A 76 17.30 7.48 -16.29
C ALA A 76 15.82 7.86 -16.52
N CYS A 77 15.51 8.47 -17.67
CA CYS A 77 14.13 8.79 -18.08
C CYS A 77 13.21 7.56 -18.11
N LYS A 78 13.70 6.42 -18.61
CA LYS A 78 12.92 5.17 -18.65
C LYS A 78 12.58 4.67 -17.24
N TYR A 79 13.56 4.66 -16.33
CA TYR A 79 13.34 4.21 -14.95
C TYR A 79 12.42 5.16 -14.19
N THR A 80 12.62 6.47 -14.29
CA THR A 80 11.75 7.47 -13.66
C THR A 80 10.31 7.34 -14.13
N ARG A 81 10.08 7.11 -15.44
CA ARG A 81 8.73 6.86 -15.97
C ARG A 81 8.10 5.60 -15.38
N ARG A 82 8.84 4.49 -15.30
CA ARG A 82 8.34 3.24 -14.69
C ARG A 82 8.01 3.40 -13.21
N ILE A 83 8.84 4.13 -12.47
CA ILE A 83 8.57 4.46 -11.06
C ILE A 83 7.26 5.25 -10.94
N GLN A 84 7.05 6.26 -11.78
CA GLN A 84 5.81 7.05 -11.79
C GLN A 84 4.56 6.22 -12.13
N GLU A 85 4.64 5.33 -13.13
CA GLU A 85 3.55 4.40 -13.50
C GLU A 85 3.17 3.48 -12.32
N LEU A 86 4.17 2.89 -11.66
CA LEU A 86 3.95 2.02 -10.50
C LEU A 86 3.33 2.79 -9.34
N LEU A 87 3.82 4.00 -9.06
CA LEU A 87 3.28 4.87 -8.01
C LEU A 87 1.82 5.26 -8.28
N MET A 88 1.47 5.51 -9.54
CA MET A 88 0.09 5.80 -9.94
C MET A 88 -0.85 4.60 -9.66
N ILE A 89 -0.42 3.37 -9.99
CA ILE A 89 -1.18 2.15 -9.70
C ILE A 89 -1.36 1.95 -8.18
N LEU A 90 -0.29 2.18 -7.41
CA LEU A 90 -0.33 2.08 -5.94
C LEU A 90 -1.30 3.10 -5.32
N GLN A 91 -1.38 4.32 -5.86
CA GLN A 91 -2.33 5.33 -5.39
C GLN A 91 -3.79 4.97 -5.70
N GLN A 92 -4.06 4.41 -6.89
CA GLN A 92 -5.42 3.98 -7.27
C GLN A 92 -5.91 2.78 -6.44
N THR A 93 -5.02 1.85 -6.13
CA THR A 93 -5.35 0.65 -5.34
C THR A 93 -5.39 0.93 -3.83
N CYS A 94 -4.74 2.00 -3.36
CA CYS A 94 -4.75 2.41 -1.95
C CYS A 94 -5.20 3.86 -1.76
N PRO A 95 -6.52 4.13 -1.59
CA PRO A 95 -7.07 5.49 -1.47
C PRO A 95 -6.54 6.33 -0.29
N ARG A 96 -5.86 5.71 0.68
CA ARG A 96 -5.22 6.42 1.80
C ARG A 96 -3.94 7.17 1.40
N LEU A 97 -3.42 6.91 0.19
CA LEU A 97 -2.25 7.59 -0.39
C LEU A 97 -2.60 8.78 -1.28
N THR A 98 -3.86 8.95 -1.65
CA THR A 98 -4.31 9.89 -2.71
C THR A 98 -4.03 11.37 -2.41
N ASN A 99 -3.86 11.74 -1.13
CA ASN A 99 -3.53 13.13 -0.75
C ASN A 99 -2.09 13.54 -1.10
N LEU A 100 -1.22 12.61 -1.51
CA LEU A 100 0.18 12.90 -1.85
C LEU A 100 0.41 13.11 -3.36
N GLY A 101 -0.42 12.52 -4.22
CA GLY A 101 -0.26 12.55 -5.69
C GLY A 101 -0.68 13.86 -6.36
N THR A 102 -1.50 14.68 -5.70
CA THR A 102 -2.01 15.95 -6.26
C THR A 102 -0.91 17.01 -6.46
N ASN A 103 0.17 16.96 -5.67
CA ASN A 103 1.31 17.88 -5.84
C ASN A 103 2.19 17.54 -7.05
N LEU A 104 2.10 16.32 -7.60
CA LEU A 104 2.88 15.88 -8.77
C LEU A 104 2.24 16.33 -10.11
N VAL A 105 0.94 16.62 -10.12
CA VAL A 105 0.19 16.96 -11.34
C VAL A 105 0.24 18.47 -11.64
N ALA A 106 0.54 19.31 -10.65
CA ALA A 106 0.58 20.76 -10.79
C ALA A 106 2.00 21.30 -11.07
N VAL A 107 2.62 20.86 -12.16
CA VAL A 107 3.72 21.64 -12.76
C VAL A 107 3.16 22.27 -14.04
N THR A 108 2.58 23.46 -13.88
CA THR A 108 2.28 24.35 -15.02
C THR A 108 3.59 24.84 -15.62
N PRO A 109 3.81 24.73 -16.95
CA PRO A 109 4.95 25.37 -17.57
C PRO A 109 4.71 26.88 -17.54
N LYS A 110 5.59 27.62 -16.85
CA LYS A 110 5.69 29.06 -17.04
C LYS A 110 6.51 29.31 -18.31
N ASN A 111 5.86 29.93 -19.28
CA ASN A 111 6.50 30.57 -20.44
C ASN A 111 7.37 31.75 -19.98
#